data_AF-A0A934NFF2-F1
#
_entry.id   AF-A0A934NFF2-F1
#
_cell.length_a   1.000
_cell.length_b   1.000
_cell.length_c   1.000
_cell.angle_alpha   90.00
_cell.angle_beta   90.00
_cell.angle_gamma   90.00
#
_symmetry.space_group_name_H-M   'P 1'
#
loop_
_entity.id
_entity.type
_entity.pdbx_description
1 polymer ?
#
loop_
_entity_poly.entity_id
_entity_poly.type
_entity_poly.pdbx_seq_one_letter_code
_entity_poly.pdbx_strand_id
1 'polypeptide(L)'
;MNPTPLSLSLFGVAVGLYVAGLVGFIVHLPFPRRRIANSAVGLVALAWPFHLASILTRALEAGHWPLGNIYEYSTGISFVVATTFLVISLRAGQRLLGVPAMIVTVALLAVAYMLYVPPGDLVPALHSYWLTIHVTSMATASGLLVFSSLFAMFFLARQWADGYALATSGGAASNFRGVAASGGGAAVMTGGGGGGGGVMHSLAGAVRKLPSAATLDSWSFRFVMIGFPVWTFGVMMGAVWGEHAWGRYWGWDPKETFSFIVWV
;
A
#
# COMPACT_ATOMS: atom_id res chain seq x y z
N MET A 1 -30.26 11.13 23.61
CA MET A 1 -28.95 11.20 22.92
C MET A 1 -28.65 9.79 22.42
N ASN A 2 -28.59 9.57 21.11
CA ASN A 2 -28.18 8.25 20.63
C ASN A 2 -26.71 8.05 21.03
N PRO A 3 -26.37 6.97 21.74
CA PRO A 3 -24.99 6.69 22.09
C PRO A 3 -24.17 6.58 20.80
N THR A 4 -22.92 7.01 20.84
CA THR A 4 -21.98 6.79 19.73
C THR A 4 -21.95 5.29 19.41
N PRO A 5 -22.14 4.88 18.13
CA PRO A 5 -22.09 3.48 17.75
C PRO A 5 -20.79 2.83 18.21
N LEU A 6 -20.86 1.59 18.69
CA LEU A 6 -19.70 0.87 19.16
C LEU A 6 -18.69 0.69 18.02
N SER A 7 -19.19 0.49 16.79
CA SER A 7 -18.34 0.42 15.60
C SER A 7 -17.44 1.63 15.43
N LEU A 8 -17.95 2.84 15.70
CA LEU A 8 -17.22 4.10 15.55
C LEU A 8 -16.19 4.28 16.66
N SER A 9 -16.50 3.87 17.89
CA SER A 9 -15.53 3.89 19.00
C SER A 9 -14.37 2.93 18.74
N LEU A 10 -14.65 1.70 18.31
CA LEU A 10 -13.63 0.71 17.96
C LEU A 10 -12.78 1.16 16.76
N PHE A 11 -13.41 1.79 15.77
CA PHE A 11 -12.72 2.42 14.64
C PHE A 11 -11.72 3.48 15.12
N GLY A 12 -12.13 4.38 16.02
CA GLY A 12 -11.26 5.42 16.58
C GLY A 12 -10.04 4.85 17.31
N VAL A 13 -10.22 3.79 18.09
CA VAL A 13 -9.12 3.08 18.76
C VAL A 13 -8.15 2.48 17.73
N ALA A 14 -8.67 1.81 16.71
CA ALA A 14 -7.86 1.24 15.64
C ALA A 14 -7.03 2.31 14.92
N VAL A 15 -7.66 3.44 14.54
CA VAL A 15 -6.98 4.58 13.90
C VAL A 15 -5.84 5.10 14.78
N GLY A 16 -6.09 5.35 16.06
CA GLY A 16 -5.08 5.84 17.00
C GLY A 16 -3.87 4.90 17.09
N LEU A 17 -4.11 3.59 17.15
CA LEU A 17 -3.06 2.57 17.20
C LEU A 17 -2.28 2.46 15.87
N TYR A 18 -2.95 2.54 14.71
CA TYR A 18 -2.27 2.56 13.41
C TYR A 18 -1.43 3.82 13.23
N VAL A 19 -1.91 4.99 13.65
CA VAL A 19 -1.15 6.25 13.62
C VAL A 19 0.07 6.16 14.54
N ALA A 20 -0.09 5.65 15.76
CA ALA A 20 1.04 5.42 16.66
C ALA A 20 2.06 4.43 16.07
N GLY A 21 1.59 3.37 15.41
CA GLY A 21 2.41 2.42 14.67
C GLY A 21 3.19 3.09 13.53
N LEU A 22 2.53 3.93 12.71
CA LEU A 22 3.15 4.70 11.64
C LEU A 22 4.26 5.63 12.18
N VAL A 23 3.97 6.38 13.26
CA VAL A 23 4.97 7.22 13.93
C VAL A 23 6.15 6.37 14.39
N GLY A 24 5.90 5.20 14.97
CA GLY A 24 6.94 4.24 15.37
C GLY A 24 7.82 3.81 14.18
N PHE A 25 7.24 3.53 13.02
CA PHE A 25 8.02 3.19 11.82
C PHE A 25 8.81 4.38 11.26
N ILE A 26 8.25 5.59 11.29
CA ILE A 26 8.97 6.81 10.87
C ILE A 26 10.16 7.06 11.79
N VAL A 27 9.99 6.93 13.11
CA VAL A 27 11.08 7.07 14.10
C VAL A 27 12.14 5.98 13.94
N HIS A 28 11.75 4.78 13.49
CA HIS A 28 12.70 3.70 13.20
C HIS A 28 13.65 4.01 12.03
N LEU A 29 13.27 4.87 11.07
CA LEU A 29 14.12 5.20 9.92
C LEU A 29 15.45 5.88 10.32
N PRO A 30 15.48 7.01 11.06
CA PRO A 30 16.72 7.63 11.52
C PRO A 30 17.38 6.86 12.67
N PHE A 31 16.61 6.10 13.46
CA PHE A 31 17.09 5.34 14.61
C PHE A 31 16.78 3.84 14.43
N PRO A 32 17.62 3.07 13.71
CA PRO A 32 17.35 1.68 13.33
C PRO A 32 17.48 0.68 14.49
N ARG A 33 16.80 0.95 15.62
CA ARG A 33 16.73 0.08 16.79
C ARG A 33 15.64 -0.96 16.59
N ARG A 34 16.01 -2.24 16.72
CA ARG A 34 15.08 -3.39 16.59
C ARG A 34 13.86 -3.29 17.51
N ARG A 35 14.03 -2.73 18.71
CA ARG A 35 12.95 -2.51 19.69
C ARG A 35 11.86 -1.58 19.16
N ILE A 36 12.23 -0.47 18.51
CA ILE A 36 11.28 0.51 17.96
C ILE A 36 10.42 -0.16 16.87
N ALA A 37 11.06 -0.89 15.95
CA ALA A 37 10.33 -1.61 14.90
C ALA A 37 9.42 -2.71 15.47
N ASN A 38 9.85 -3.43 16.51
CA ASN A 38 9.00 -4.43 17.19
C ASN A 38 7.78 -3.77 17.84
N SER A 39 7.97 -2.64 18.52
CA SER A 39 6.88 -1.89 19.15
C SER A 39 5.90 -1.37 18.11
N ALA A 40 6.38 -0.84 16.99
CA ALA A 40 5.53 -0.39 15.88
C ALA A 40 4.68 -1.54 15.30
N VAL A 41 5.29 -2.71 15.05
CA VAL A 41 4.56 -3.92 14.63
C VAL A 41 3.57 -4.38 15.71
N GLY A 42 3.95 -4.30 16.99
CA GLY A 42 3.06 -4.64 18.11
C GLY A 42 1.82 -3.73 18.18
N LEU A 43 1.98 -2.43 17.91
CA LEU A 43 0.86 -1.48 17.82
C LEU A 43 -0.08 -1.81 16.67
N VAL A 44 0.47 -2.16 15.50
CA VAL A 44 -0.33 -2.61 14.34
C VAL A 44 -1.06 -3.91 14.65
N ALA A 45 -0.38 -4.87 15.28
CA ALA A 45 -0.99 -6.14 15.70
C ALA A 45 -2.10 -5.93 16.74
N LEU A 46 -1.96 -4.94 17.62
CA LEU A 46 -2.99 -4.54 18.58
C LEU A 46 -4.14 -3.79 17.91
N ALA A 47 -3.87 -2.95 16.90
CA ALA A 47 -4.89 -2.22 16.14
C ALA A 47 -5.80 -3.16 15.35
N TRP A 48 -5.24 -4.24 14.82
CA TRP A 48 -5.91 -5.20 13.96
C TRP A 48 -7.23 -5.76 14.54
N PRO A 49 -7.28 -6.30 15.77
CA PRO A 49 -8.52 -6.81 16.34
C PRO A 49 -9.56 -5.70 16.59
N PHE A 50 -9.16 -4.47 16.93
CA PHE A 50 -10.11 -3.35 17.05
C PHE A 50 -10.70 -2.97 15.70
N HIS A 51 -9.87 -3.00 14.64
CA HIS A 51 -10.35 -2.73 13.28
C HIS A 51 -11.33 -3.82 12.81
N LEU A 52 -10.99 -5.10 13.04
CA LEU A 52 -11.90 -6.20 12.74
C LEU A 52 -13.19 -6.09 13.54
N ALA A 53 -13.09 -5.85 14.85
CA ALA A 53 -14.24 -5.69 15.73
C ALA A 53 -15.13 -4.54 15.26
N SER A 54 -14.55 -3.41 14.85
CA SER A 54 -15.30 -2.28 14.28
C SER A 54 -16.13 -2.69 13.07
N ILE A 55 -15.55 -3.42 12.11
CA ILE A 55 -16.25 -3.93 10.92
C ILE A 55 -17.37 -4.91 11.32
N LEU A 56 -17.08 -5.85 12.22
CA LEU A 56 -18.05 -6.85 12.65
C LEU A 56 -19.21 -6.22 13.44
N THR A 57 -18.93 -5.30 14.36
CA THR A 57 -19.98 -4.57 15.07
C THR A 57 -20.79 -3.70 14.12
N ARG A 58 -20.16 -3.10 13.11
CA ARG A 58 -20.86 -2.34 12.08
C ARG A 58 -21.85 -3.22 11.32
N ALA A 59 -21.45 -4.46 11.00
CA ALA A 59 -22.32 -5.44 10.36
C ALA A 59 -23.56 -5.77 11.22
N LEU A 60 -23.35 -5.93 12.53
CA LEU A 60 -24.43 -6.20 13.49
C LEU A 60 -25.37 -5.00 13.66
N GLU A 61 -24.81 -3.79 13.74
CA GLU A 61 -25.57 -2.54 13.86
C GLU A 61 -26.40 -2.23 12.62
N ALA A 62 -25.89 -2.53 11.42
CA ALA A 62 -26.59 -2.33 10.16
C ALA A 62 -27.52 -3.50 9.77
N GLY A 63 -27.37 -4.67 10.40
CA GLY A 63 -28.14 -5.88 10.07
C GLY A 63 -27.75 -6.57 8.76
N HIS A 64 -26.64 -6.17 8.14
CA HIS A 64 -26.11 -6.75 6.91
C HIS A 64 -24.58 -6.59 6.85
N TRP A 65 -23.92 -7.23 5.88
CA TRP A 65 -22.48 -7.04 5.69
C TRP A 65 -22.15 -5.60 5.26
N PRO A 66 -21.22 -4.89 5.92
CA PRO A 66 -21.08 -3.45 5.78
C PRO A 66 -20.16 -3.12 4.60
N LEU A 67 -20.77 -2.98 3.42
CA LEU A 67 -20.13 -2.58 2.16
C LEU A 67 -21.03 -1.63 1.33
N GLY A 68 -21.93 -0.90 2.00
CA GLY A 68 -22.96 -0.08 1.36
C GLY A 68 -22.51 1.35 1.01
N ASN A 69 -21.37 1.81 1.54
CA ASN A 69 -20.88 3.17 1.35
C ASN A 69 -19.34 3.26 1.37
N ILE A 70 -18.80 4.46 1.10
CA ILE A 70 -17.36 4.69 1.00
C ILE A 70 -16.64 4.57 2.35
N TYR A 71 -17.28 4.89 3.48
CA TYR A 71 -16.71 4.64 4.80
C TYR A 71 -16.42 3.15 4.97
N GLU A 72 -17.44 2.32 4.77
CA GLU A 72 -17.37 0.86 4.87
C GLU A 72 -16.36 0.26 3.88
N TYR A 73 -16.40 0.68 2.62
CA TYR A 73 -15.44 0.20 1.61
C TYR A 73 -13.98 0.56 1.94
N SER A 74 -13.73 1.78 2.41
CA SER A 74 -12.38 2.25 2.77
C SER A 74 -11.85 1.52 4.02
N THR A 75 -12.71 1.21 4.99
CA THR A 75 -12.34 0.35 6.13
C THR A 75 -11.99 -1.07 5.66
N GLY A 76 -12.74 -1.63 4.71
CA GLY A 76 -12.46 -2.94 4.12
C GLY A 76 -11.09 -3.02 3.44
N ILE A 77 -10.76 -2.07 2.55
CA ILE A 77 -9.45 -2.06 1.88
C ILE A 77 -8.32 -1.87 2.89
N SER A 78 -8.44 -0.90 3.80
CA SER A 78 -7.39 -0.63 4.80
C SER A 78 -7.18 -1.83 5.72
N PHE A 79 -8.23 -2.59 6.05
CA PHE A 79 -8.11 -3.84 6.79
C PHE A 79 -7.31 -4.90 6.03
N VAL A 80 -7.54 -5.06 4.71
CA VAL A 80 -6.76 -5.97 3.87
C VAL A 80 -5.30 -5.53 3.78
N VAL A 81 -5.03 -4.23 3.63
CA VAL A 81 -3.66 -3.68 3.61
C VAL A 81 -2.94 -3.94 4.93
N ALA A 82 -3.58 -3.63 6.06
CA ALA A 82 -3.02 -3.87 7.39
C ALA A 82 -2.76 -5.36 7.65
N THR A 83 -3.71 -6.23 7.26
CA THR A 83 -3.58 -7.68 7.36
C THR A 83 -2.40 -8.18 6.55
N THR A 84 -2.29 -7.75 5.29
CA THR A 84 -1.21 -8.16 4.39
C THR A 84 0.15 -7.72 4.93
N PHE A 85 0.26 -6.47 5.39
CA PHE A 85 1.48 -6.00 6.05
C PHE A 85 1.82 -6.84 7.28
N LEU A 86 0.85 -7.12 8.14
CA LEU A 86 1.08 -7.88 9.36
C LEU A 86 1.56 -9.30 9.03
N VAL A 87 0.95 -9.98 8.05
CA VAL A 87 1.39 -11.30 7.56
C VAL A 87 2.83 -11.25 7.04
N ILE A 88 3.18 -10.26 6.21
CA ILE A 88 4.55 -10.09 5.70
C ILE A 88 5.54 -9.83 6.84
N SER A 89 5.19 -8.94 7.77
CA SER A 89 6.03 -8.56 8.90
C SER A 89 6.31 -9.75 9.82
N LEU A 90 5.29 -10.58 10.09
CA LEU A 90 5.40 -11.76 10.95
C LEU A 90 6.12 -12.93 10.25
N ARG A 91 5.89 -13.15 8.94
CA ARG A 91 6.48 -14.30 8.21
C ARG A 91 7.87 -14.02 7.66
N ALA A 92 8.10 -12.82 7.12
CA ALA A 92 9.34 -12.46 6.42
C ALA A 92 10.23 -11.48 7.21
N GLY A 93 9.76 -10.97 8.35
CA GLY A 93 10.52 -10.01 9.16
C GLY A 93 10.74 -8.65 8.48
N GLN A 94 10.03 -8.37 7.39
CA GLN A 94 10.23 -7.17 6.55
C GLN A 94 9.49 -5.96 7.13
N ARG A 95 10.12 -5.33 8.14
CA ARG A 95 9.52 -4.21 8.89
C ARG A 95 9.61 -2.86 8.17
N LEU A 96 10.52 -2.75 7.20
CA LEU A 96 10.69 -1.52 6.42
C LEU A 96 9.44 -1.18 5.60
N LEU A 97 8.65 -2.20 5.23
CA LEU A 97 7.36 -2.03 4.57
C LEU A 97 6.30 -1.37 5.47
N GLY A 98 6.57 -1.23 6.77
CA GLY A 98 5.64 -0.64 7.72
C GLY A 98 5.33 0.82 7.41
N VAL A 99 6.30 1.62 6.95
CA VAL A 99 6.07 3.03 6.61
C VAL A 99 5.03 3.17 5.48
N PRO A 100 5.29 2.66 4.26
CA PRO A 100 4.34 2.84 3.17
C PRO A 100 2.99 2.15 3.43
N ALA A 101 3.00 0.94 4.00
CA ALA A 101 1.76 0.22 4.29
C ALA A 101 0.88 0.97 5.30
N MET A 102 1.48 1.55 6.34
CA MET A 102 0.73 2.32 7.34
C MET A 102 0.33 3.70 6.83
N ILE A 103 1.09 4.35 5.95
CA ILE A 103 0.65 5.58 5.26
C ILE A 103 -0.65 5.29 4.49
N VAL A 104 -0.66 4.24 3.67
CA VAL A 104 -1.85 3.86 2.89
C VAL A 104 -3.03 3.49 3.81
N THR A 105 -2.77 2.69 4.85
CA THR A 105 -3.80 2.29 5.82
C THR A 105 -4.42 3.51 6.52
N VAL A 106 -3.59 4.41 7.06
CA VAL A 106 -4.05 5.62 7.76
C VAL A 106 -4.75 6.57 6.80
N ALA A 107 -4.26 6.74 5.57
CA ALA A 107 -4.90 7.59 4.58
C ALA A 107 -6.30 7.09 4.20
N LEU A 108 -6.46 5.78 3.97
CA LEU A 108 -7.77 5.17 3.70
C LEU A 108 -8.72 5.30 4.90
N LEU A 109 -8.21 5.13 6.12
CA LEU A 109 -9.02 5.34 7.33
C LEU A 109 -9.38 6.83 7.53
N ALA A 110 -8.51 7.76 7.15
CA ALA A 110 -8.83 9.18 7.17
C ALA A 110 -9.96 9.49 6.18
N VAL A 111 -9.89 8.97 4.95
CA VAL A 111 -10.99 9.07 3.96
C VAL A 111 -12.28 8.47 4.51
N ALA A 112 -12.19 7.29 5.14
CA ALA A 112 -13.34 6.65 5.77
C ALA A 112 -13.98 7.59 6.80
N TYR A 113 -13.19 8.17 7.70
CA TYR A 113 -13.68 9.08 8.72
C TYR A 113 -14.34 10.34 8.14
N MET A 114 -13.76 10.93 7.09
CA MET A 114 -14.33 12.12 6.43
C MET A 114 -15.68 11.84 5.76
N LEU A 115 -15.93 10.59 5.36
CA LEU A 115 -17.14 10.14 4.68
C LEU A 115 -18.00 9.23 5.55
N TYR A 116 -17.88 9.37 6.88
CA TYR A 116 -18.64 8.56 7.83
C TYR A 116 -20.15 8.80 7.71
N VAL A 117 -20.90 7.69 7.69
CA VAL A 117 -22.36 7.67 7.76
C VAL A 117 -22.78 6.71 8.88
N PRO A 118 -23.75 7.07 9.73
CA PRO A 118 -24.29 6.17 10.75
C PRO A 118 -24.80 4.83 10.17
N PRO A 119 -24.84 3.74 10.95
CA PRO A 119 -25.41 2.47 10.49
C PRO A 119 -26.89 2.68 10.12
N GLY A 120 -27.33 2.06 9.03
CA GLY A 120 -28.69 2.20 8.52
C GLY A 120 -28.92 1.33 7.30
N ASP A 121 -30.13 1.40 6.76
CA ASP A 121 -30.56 0.55 5.65
C ASP A 121 -29.83 0.84 4.34
N LEU A 122 -29.73 -0.19 3.51
CA LEU A 122 -29.20 -0.08 2.16
C LEU A 122 -30.21 0.64 1.24
N VAL A 123 -29.68 1.37 0.27
CA VAL A 123 -30.49 1.87 -0.85
C VAL A 123 -31.01 0.64 -1.63
N PRO A 124 -32.24 0.63 -2.18
CA PRO A 124 -32.83 -0.53 -2.87
C PRO A 124 -31.90 -1.26 -3.86
N ALA A 125 -31.12 -0.50 -4.65
CA ALA A 125 -30.17 -1.06 -5.63
C ALA A 125 -29.01 -1.88 -5.01
N LEU A 126 -28.76 -1.73 -3.70
CA LEU A 126 -27.69 -2.41 -2.96
C LEU A 126 -28.18 -3.68 -2.24
N HIS A 127 -29.50 -3.97 -2.24
CA HIS A 127 -30.06 -5.18 -1.64
C HIS A 127 -29.81 -6.42 -2.52
N SER A 128 -28.57 -6.91 -2.52
CA SER A 128 -28.20 -8.11 -3.26
C SER A 128 -26.94 -8.77 -2.67
N TYR A 129 -26.92 -10.11 -2.63
CA TYR A 129 -25.72 -10.85 -2.24
C TYR A 129 -24.58 -10.68 -3.25
N TRP A 130 -24.89 -10.34 -4.51
CA TRP A 130 -23.88 -10.07 -5.54
C TRP A 130 -23.04 -8.84 -5.20
N LEU A 131 -23.63 -7.82 -4.56
CA LEU A 131 -22.89 -6.65 -4.08
C LEU A 131 -21.81 -7.08 -3.08
N THR A 132 -22.17 -7.92 -2.11
CA THR A 132 -21.22 -8.41 -1.10
C THR A 132 -20.05 -9.14 -1.75
N ILE A 133 -20.33 -10.04 -2.70
CA ILE A 133 -19.28 -10.80 -3.42
C ILE A 133 -18.39 -9.86 -4.23
N HIS A 134 -18.99 -8.97 -5.02
CA HIS A 134 -18.28 -7.99 -5.85
C HIS A 134 -17.40 -7.08 -4.98
N VAL A 135 -17.98 -6.37 -4.03
CA VAL A 135 -17.25 -5.34 -3.28
C VAL A 135 -16.20 -5.95 -2.35
N THR A 136 -16.45 -7.14 -1.77
CA THR A 136 -15.44 -7.84 -0.96
C THR A 136 -14.25 -8.29 -1.81
N SER A 137 -14.50 -8.84 -3.00
CA SER A 137 -13.41 -9.24 -3.91
C SER A 137 -12.64 -8.02 -4.42
N MET A 138 -13.31 -6.92 -4.78
CA MET A 138 -12.66 -5.66 -5.18
C MET A 138 -11.81 -5.05 -4.04
N ALA A 139 -12.33 -5.04 -2.81
CA ALA A 139 -11.58 -4.54 -1.65
C ALA A 139 -10.34 -5.42 -1.37
N THR A 140 -10.49 -6.74 -1.47
CA THR A 140 -9.42 -7.71 -1.28
C THR A 140 -8.33 -7.55 -2.34
N ALA A 141 -8.70 -7.50 -3.62
CA ALA A 141 -7.77 -7.29 -4.72
C ALA A 141 -7.03 -5.96 -4.59
N SER A 142 -7.76 -4.87 -4.30
CA SER A 142 -7.16 -3.54 -4.10
C SER A 142 -6.10 -3.56 -3.00
N GLY A 143 -6.40 -4.15 -1.84
CA GLY A 143 -5.46 -4.23 -0.74
C GLY A 143 -4.20 -5.05 -1.05
N LEU A 144 -4.33 -6.12 -1.84
CA LEU A 144 -3.19 -6.93 -2.29
C LEU A 144 -2.34 -6.21 -3.35
N LEU A 145 -2.98 -5.54 -4.32
CA LEU A 145 -2.30 -4.84 -5.41
C LEU A 145 -1.55 -3.59 -4.93
N VAL A 146 -1.92 -3.00 -3.79
CA VAL A 146 -1.10 -1.99 -3.10
C VAL A 146 0.31 -2.53 -2.82
N PHE A 147 0.46 -3.79 -2.40
CA PHE A 147 1.81 -4.34 -2.16
C PHE A 147 2.57 -4.57 -3.46
N SER A 148 1.88 -5.01 -4.52
CA SER A 148 2.50 -5.12 -5.83
C SER A 148 3.09 -3.77 -6.29
N SER A 149 2.32 -2.69 -6.20
CA SER A 149 2.78 -1.36 -6.61
C SER A 149 3.90 -0.84 -5.71
N LEU A 150 3.83 -1.08 -4.39
CA LEU A 150 4.91 -0.75 -3.45
C LEU A 150 6.21 -1.49 -3.81
N PHE A 151 6.16 -2.79 -4.09
CA PHE A 151 7.34 -3.55 -4.49
C PHE A 151 7.89 -3.13 -5.86
N ALA A 152 7.03 -2.80 -6.81
CA ALA A 152 7.44 -2.27 -8.11
C ALA A 152 8.15 -0.91 -7.96
N MET A 153 7.64 -0.02 -7.11
CA MET A 153 8.33 1.25 -6.80
C MET A 153 9.70 1.01 -6.14
N PHE A 154 9.80 0.06 -5.22
CA PHE A 154 11.09 -0.30 -4.63
C PHE A 154 12.04 -0.94 -5.64
N PHE A 155 11.52 -1.75 -6.57
CA PHE A 155 12.29 -2.34 -7.66
C PHE A 155 12.92 -1.23 -8.52
N LEU A 156 12.13 -0.25 -8.96
CA LEU A 156 12.63 0.88 -9.75
C LEU A 156 13.67 1.70 -8.98
N ALA A 157 13.40 2.01 -7.71
CA ALA A 157 14.35 2.71 -6.86
C ALA A 157 15.66 1.93 -6.71
N ARG A 158 15.58 0.61 -6.50
CA ARG A 158 16.73 -0.27 -6.35
C ARG A 158 17.55 -0.36 -7.63
N GLN A 159 16.89 -0.52 -8.78
CA GLN A 159 17.52 -0.55 -10.09
C GLN A 159 18.25 0.76 -10.40
N TRP A 160 17.62 1.90 -10.11
CA TRP A 160 18.27 3.21 -10.21
C TRP A 160 19.53 3.31 -9.34
N ALA A 161 19.46 2.89 -8.08
CA ALA A 161 20.59 2.99 -7.16
C ALA A 161 21.78 2.10 -7.54
N ASP A 162 21.51 0.90 -8.07
CA ASP A 162 22.55 0.01 -8.61
C ASP A 162 23.18 0.60 -9.87
N GLY A 163 22.38 1.17 -10.78
CA GLY A 163 22.88 1.88 -11.97
C GLY A 163 23.74 3.10 -11.61
N TYR A 164 23.32 3.89 -10.61
CA TYR A 164 24.09 5.04 -10.11
C TYR A 164 25.46 4.60 -9.54
N ALA A 165 25.50 3.51 -8.77
CA ALA A 165 26.73 2.97 -8.22
C ALA A 165 27.71 2.49 -9.31
N LEU A 166 27.19 1.87 -10.38
CA LEU A 166 28.00 1.47 -11.54
C LEU A 166 28.56 2.66 -12.31
N ALA A 167 27.75 3.69 -12.56
CA ALA A 167 28.18 4.90 -13.26
C ALA A 167 29.26 5.68 -12.49
N THR A 168 29.12 5.78 -11.16
CA THR A 168 30.06 6.50 -10.30
C THR A 168 31.36 5.71 -10.04
N SER A 169 31.30 4.38 -9.99
CA SER A 169 32.50 3.54 -9.89
C SER A 169 33.27 3.44 -11.20
N GLY A 170 32.57 3.42 -12.35
CA GLY A 170 33.18 3.41 -13.68
C GLY A 170 33.95 4.70 -14.02
N GLY A 171 33.44 5.86 -13.57
CA GLY A 171 34.13 7.16 -13.74
C GLY A 171 35.47 7.25 -13.00
N ALA A 172 35.63 6.54 -11.87
CA ALA A 172 36.91 6.46 -11.16
C ALA A 172 37.94 5.61 -11.94
N ALA A 173 37.50 4.54 -12.61
CA ALA A 173 38.36 3.68 -13.43
C ALA A 173 38.78 4.35 -14.75
N SER A 174 37.92 5.17 -15.38
CA SER A 174 38.30 5.98 -16.54
C SER A 174 39.33 7.06 -16.20
N ASN A 175 39.23 7.66 -15.00
CA ASN A 175 40.21 8.64 -14.53
C ASN A 175 41.59 8.00 -14.28
N PHE A 176 41.64 6.75 -13.80
CA PHE A 176 42.92 6.04 -13.62
C PHE A 176 43.58 5.64 -14.95
N ARG A 177 42.78 5.26 -15.96
CA ARG A 177 43.27 5.01 -17.32
C ARG A 177 43.70 6.28 -18.04
N GLY A 178 43.05 7.41 -17.80
CA GLY A 178 43.45 8.72 -18.36
C GLY A 178 44.80 9.20 -17.81
N VAL A 179 45.02 9.05 -16.49
CA VAL A 179 46.30 9.44 -15.84
C VAL A 179 47.46 8.55 -16.27
N ALA A 180 47.22 7.25 -16.51
CA ALA A 180 48.26 6.35 -17.02
C ALA A 180 48.58 6.58 -18.52
N ALA A 181 47.67 7.18 -19.29
CA ALA A 181 47.81 7.39 -20.72
C ALA A 181 48.28 8.80 -21.12
N SER A 182 48.08 9.83 -20.29
CA SER A 182 48.49 11.20 -20.60
C SER A 182 49.84 11.56 -19.97
N GLY A 183 50.92 11.14 -20.62
CA GLY A 183 52.20 11.82 -20.49
C GLY A 183 52.09 13.23 -21.08
N GLY A 184 51.73 14.21 -20.25
CA GLY A 184 51.70 15.63 -20.59
C GLY A 184 50.39 16.12 -21.21
N GLY A 185 49.88 17.23 -20.66
CA GLY A 185 48.86 18.06 -21.31
C GLY A 185 47.47 18.00 -20.70
N ALA A 186 47.10 19.08 -20.01
CA ALA A 186 45.76 19.51 -19.64
C ALA A 186 44.86 18.45 -18.95
N ALA A 187 44.92 18.44 -17.62
CA ALA A 187 43.82 17.92 -16.81
C ALA A 187 42.52 18.65 -17.20
N VAL A 188 41.65 17.97 -17.93
CA VAL A 188 40.26 18.38 -18.07
C VAL A 188 39.65 18.33 -16.67
N MET A 189 39.43 19.51 -16.10
CA MET A 189 38.66 19.69 -14.88
C MET A 189 37.21 19.25 -15.15
N THR A 190 36.93 17.96 -14.98
CA THR A 190 35.56 17.46 -14.71
C THR A 190 35.23 17.51 -13.22
N GLY A 191 35.92 18.37 -12.47
CA GLY A 191 35.71 18.63 -11.06
C GLY A 191 34.53 19.57 -10.80
N GLY A 192 33.33 19.19 -11.21
CA GLY A 192 32.07 19.84 -10.81
C GLY A 192 31.54 19.29 -9.49
N GLY A 193 32.36 19.34 -8.43
CA GLY A 193 31.95 18.97 -7.08
C GLY A 193 31.28 20.16 -6.38
N GLY A 194 29.99 20.04 -6.04
CA GLY A 194 29.29 21.04 -5.23
C GLY A 194 27.88 20.61 -4.83
N GLY A 195 27.75 19.92 -3.69
CA GLY A 195 26.48 19.67 -2.99
C GLY A 195 25.63 18.50 -3.47
N GLY A 196 25.28 18.44 -4.76
CA GLY A 196 24.30 17.46 -5.28
C GLY A 196 24.77 16.01 -5.28
N GLY A 197 26.02 15.76 -5.71
CA GLY A 197 26.57 14.41 -5.83
C GLY A 197 26.67 13.65 -4.50
N GLY A 198 26.95 14.33 -3.39
CA GLY A 198 27.00 13.72 -2.06
C GLY A 198 25.62 13.25 -1.57
N VAL A 199 24.58 14.04 -1.84
CA VAL A 199 23.19 13.68 -1.50
C VAL A 199 22.75 12.48 -2.33
N MET A 200 22.96 12.50 -3.65
CA MET A 200 22.59 11.39 -4.53
C MET A 200 23.36 10.09 -4.20
N HIS A 201 24.64 10.19 -3.83
CA HIS A 201 25.43 9.04 -3.39
C HIS A 201 24.92 8.46 -2.06
N SER A 202 24.56 9.32 -1.09
CA SER A 202 23.95 8.90 0.17
C SER A 202 22.59 8.24 -0.04
N LEU A 203 21.73 8.82 -0.90
CA LEU A 203 20.44 8.27 -1.28
C LEU A 203 20.59 6.90 -1.96
N ALA A 204 21.48 6.78 -2.94
CA ALA A 204 21.77 5.50 -3.59
C ALA A 204 22.27 4.46 -2.58
N GLY A 205 23.16 4.86 -1.67
CA GLY A 205 23.64 4.00 -0.58
C GLY A 205 22.53 3.52 0.36
N ALA A 206 21.59 4.40 0.71
CA ALA A 206 20.43 4.07 1.53
C ALA A 206 19.46 3.10 0.81
N VAL A 207 19.14 3.37 -0.45
CA VAL A 207 18.25 2.53 -1.27
C VAL A 207 18.87 1.16 -1.53
N ARG A 208 20.21 1.06 -1.62
CA ARG A 208 20.91 -0.23 -1.73
C ARG A 208 20.87 -1.10 -0.46
N LYS A 209 20.25 -0.63 0.63
CA LYS A 209 19.90 -1.50 1.78
C LYS A 209 18.61 -2.29 1.56
N LEU A 210 17.79 -1.92 0.57
CA LEU A 210 16.63 -2.70 0.15
C LEU A 210 17.06 -4.08 -0.39
N PRO A 211 16.14 -5.07 -0.37
CA PRO A 211 16.36 -6.33 -1.07
C PRO A 211 16.78 -6.13 -2.52
N SER A 212 17.39 -7.16 -3.12
CA SER A 212 17.83 -7.09 -4.52
C SER A 212 16.65 -6.79 -5.46
N ALA A 213 16.92 -6.16 -6.60
CA ALA A 213 15.90 -5.86 -7.61
C ALA A 213 15.14 -7.14 -8.02
N ALA A 214 15.84 -8.25 -8.24
CA ALA A 214 15.22 -9.54 -8.55
C ALA A 214 14.26 -10.03 -7.45
N THR A 215 14.59 -9.82 -6.17
CA THR A 215 13.70 -10.17 -5.06
C THR A 215 12.44 -9.30 -5.07
N LEU A 216 12.60 -7.99 -5.24
CA LEU A 216 11.49 -7.03 -5.26
C LEU A 216 10.54 -7.29 -6.44
N ASP A 217 11.09 -7.58 -7.61
CA ASP A 217 10.34 -8.00 -8.79
C ASP A 217 9.55 -9.29 -8.53
N SER A 218 10.21 -10.32 -7.98
CA SER A 218 9.54 -11.58 -7.65
C SER A 218 8.39 -11.41 -6.64
N TRP A 219 8.53 -10.48 -5.68
CA TRP A 219 7.47 -10.18 -4.72
C TRP A 219 6.33 -9.42 -5.37
N SER A 220 6.64 -8.39 -6.18
CA SER A 220 5.63 -7.67 -6.95
C SER A 220 4.80 -8.65 -7.80
N PHE A 221 5.48 -9.50 -8.57
CA PHE A 221 4.84 -10.52 -9.41
C PHE A 221 3.93 -11.47 -8.63
N ARG A 222 4.36 -11.97 -7.45
CA ARG A 222 3.54 -12.84 -6.60
C ARG A 222 2.25 -12.15 -6.13
N PHE A 223 2.31 -10.86 -5.80
CA PHE A 223 1.11 -10.10 -5.43
C PHE A 223 0.19 -9.86 -6.63
N VAL A 224 0.73 -9.59 -7.82
CA VAL A 224 -0.08 -9.50 -9.05
C VAL A 224 -0.76 -10.83 -9.35
N MET A 225 -0.03 -11.94 -9.28
CA MET A 225 -0.58 -13.28 -9.57
C MET A 225 -1.76 -13.67 -8.68
N ILE A 226 -1.87 -13.11 -7.47
CA ILE A 226 -3.00 -13.35 -6.57
C ILE A 226 -4.05 -12.23 -6.74
N GLY A 227 -3.61 -10.97 -6.75
CA GLY A 227 -4.50 -9.82 -6.79
C GLY A 227 -5.27 -9.68 -8.10
N PHE A 228 -4.62 -9.92 -9.25
CA PHE A 228 -5.24 -9.74 -10.56
C PHE A 228 -6.36 -10.77 -10.86
N PRO A 229 -6.22 -12.07 -10.54
CA PRO A 229 -7.36 -12.99 -10.63
C PRO A 229 -8.53 -12.61 -9.73
N VAL A 230 -8.26 -12.17 -8.50
CA VAL A 230 -9.32 -11.71 -7.58
C VAL A 230 -9.98 -10.43 -8.09
N TRP A 231 -9.21 -9.51 -8.68
CA TRP A 231 -9.73 -8.30 -9.34
C TRP A 231 -10.61 -8.66 -10.54
N THR A 232 -10.14 -9.55 -11.41
CA THR A 232 -10.88 -10.03 -12.59
C THR A 232 -12.20 -10.67 -12.17
N PHE A 233 -12.17 -11.54 -11.16
CA PHE A 233 -13.37 -12.10 -10.57
C PHE A 233 -14.29 -11.00 -10.03
N GLY A 234 -13.75 -10.01 -9.33
CA GLY A 234 -14.50 -8.86 -8.83
C GLY A 234 -15.20 -8.09 -9.95
N VAL A 235 -14.52 -7.78 -11.04
CA VAL A 235 -15.11 -7.11 -12.22
C VAL A 235 -16.25 -7.94 -12.82
N MET A 236 -16.05 -9.26 -12.97
CA MET A 236 -17.11 -10.16 -13.44
C MET A 236 -18.34 -10.15 -12.51
N MET A 237 -18.13 -10.21 -11.19
CA MET A 237 -19.22 -10.15 -10.21
C MET A 237 -19.89 -8.76 -10.19
N GLY A 238 -19.16 -7.72 -10.53
CA GLY A 238 -19.69 -6.37 -10.70
C GLY A 238 -20.70 -6.29 -11.86
N ALA A 239 -20.40 -6.96 -12.97
CA ALA A 239 -21.33 -7.06 -14.09
C ALA A 239 -22.60 -7.84 -13.71
N VAL A 240 -22.47 -8.94 -12.97
CA VAL A 240 -23.62 -9.72 -12.46
C VAL A 240 -24.48 -8.89 -11.50
N TRP A 241 -23.84 -8.17 -10.57
CA TRP A 241 -24.55 -7.23 -9.71
C TRP A 241 -25.24 -6.11 -10.51
N GLY A 242 -24.61 -5.64 -11.59
CA GLY A 242 -25.18 -4.64 -12.48
C GLY A 242 -26.49 -5.09 -13.12
N GLU A 243 -26.60 -6.36 -13.52
CA GLU A 243 -27.84 -6.93 -14.04
C GLU A 243 -28.96 -6.89 -12.99
N HIS A 244 -28.64 -7.28 -11.75
CA HIS A 244 -29.61 -7.25 -10.66
C HIS A 244 -30.01 -5.83 -10.24
N ALA A 245 -29.10 -4.86 -10.29
CA ALA A 245 -29.34 -3.49 -9.83
C ALA A 245 -29.97 -2.59 -10.91
N TRP A 246 -29.56 -2.77 -12.17
CA TRP A 246 -29.89 -1.86 -13.27
C TRP A 246 -30.61 -2.56 -14.44
N GLY A 247 -30.81 -3.87 -14.39
CA GLY A 247 -31.41 -4.66 -15.48
C GLY A 247 -30.47 -4.89 -16.66
N ARG A 248 -29.16 -4.64 -16.52
CA ARG A 248 -28.15 -4.84 -17.56
C ARG A 248 -26.77 -5.16 -16.98
N TYR A 249 -26.02 -6.05 -17.62
CA TYR A 249 -24.66 -6.42 -17.18
C TYR A 249 -23.64 -5.27 -17.31
N TRP A 250 -23.81 -4.41 -18.31
CA TRP A 250 -22.87 -3.33 -18.65
C TRP A 250 -23.56 -2.27 -19.51
N GLY A 251 -23.07 -1.05 -19.49
CA GLY A 251 -23.66 0.12 -20.15
C GLY A 251 -22.73 1.31 -20.31
N TRP A 252 -21.41 1.14 -20.14
CA TRP A 252 -20.38 2.11 -20.54
C TRP A 252 -20.46 3.48 -19.88
N ASP A 253 -21.15 3.60 -18.75
CA ASP A 253 -21.11 4.82 -17.97
C ASP A 253 -19.71 5.02 -17.34
N PRO A 254 -19.37 6.22 -16.82
CA PRO A 254 -18.00 6.51 -16.38
C PRO A 254 -17.41 5.50 -15.39
N LYS A 255 -18.17 5.00 -14.39
CA LYS A 255 -17.62 4.03 -13.42
C LYS A 255 -17.31 2.69 -14.09
N GLU A 256 -18.17 2.24 -15.00
CA GLU A 256 -17.99 0.98 -15.73
C GLU A 256 -16.81 1.10 -16.71
N THR A 257 -16.77 2.18 -17.50
CA THR A 257 -15.67 2.45 -18.42
C THR A 257 -14.32 2.53 -17.70
N PHE A 258 -14.24 3.24 -16.56
CA PHE A 258 -13.00 3.27 -15.78
C PHE A 258 -12.66 1.92 -15.15
N SER A 259 -13.65 1.12 -14.74
CA SER A 259 -13.39 -0.25 -14.27
C SER A 259 -12.75 -1.12 -15.36
N PHE A 260 -13.17 -0.96 -16.62
CA PHE A 260 -12.55 -1.66 -17.75
C PHE A 260 -11.14 -1.14 -18.06
N ILE A 261 -10.95 0.19 -18.08
CA ILE A 261 -9.64 0.81 -18.31
C ILE A 261 -8.61 0.36 -17.27
N VAL A 262 -9.00 0.27 -15.99
CA VAL A 262 -8.08 -0.18 -14.92
C VAL A 262 -7.77 -1.68 -15.01
N TRP A 263 -8.67 -2.46 -15.61
CA TRP A 263 -8.49 -3.91 -15.76
C TRP A 263 -7.55 -4.30 -16.92
N VAL A 264 -7.56 -3.54 -18.02
CA VAL A 264 -6.71 -3.75 -19.21
C VAL A 264 -5.30 -3.21 -18.98
#